data_AF-A0A226F1K4-F1
#
_entry.id   AF-A0A226F1K4-F1
#
_cell.length_a   1.000
_cell.length_b   1.000
_cell.length_c   1.000
_cell.angle_alpha   90.00
_cell.angle_beta   90.00
_cell.angle_gamma   90.00
#
_symmetry.space_group_name_H-M   'P 1'
#
loop_
_entity.id
_entity.type
_entity.pdbx_description
1 polymer ?
#
loop_
_entity_poly.entity_id
_entity_poly.type
_entity_poly.pdbx_seq_one_letter_code
_entity_poly.pdbx_strand_id
1 'polypeptide(L)'
;MDLLQEITDPAGKTWCENMSTKMHTEGFVKFGPEKIVVPRGYIRLHEKIKNFKLRPDDIWVVTFPKSGTTWTQEMVWCVANDLDYEAAKQPLLERSPYLEVSALVPTLEPERDPSLMGMVMDSVDIVAQAKSPRVIKTHLPLSLLPKELTDSLTANDRTKPFPCGRVVYVARNPKDACVSYFHDLRALLGYKGTLDELVDAFTSESVLYAPYWKHVQPFWEIRDHKNVMFLKYEDMSKDLSSVLEKLSNFLKKHIPPAAMPELLEHLSFHAMRNNPACNFEETVARRRNVHKLGESEEGQEPFTFMRKGKVGSWKEELSSEMIRKFDAWVKANKVEGLEY
;
A
#
# COMPACT_ATOMS: atom_id res chain seq x y z
N MET A 1 -27.76 8.54 4.82
CA MET A 1 -27.15 7.88 3.65
C MET A 1 -26.26 6.78 4.19
N ASP A 2 -26.54 5.53 3.85
CA ASP A 2 -25.73 4.41 4.30
C ASP A 2 -24.31 4.56 3.76
N LEU A 3 -23.34 4.70 4.67
CA LEU A 3 -21.91 4.73 4.35
C LEU A 3 -21.41 3.37 3.82
N LEU A 4 -22.26 2.35 3.81
CA LEU A 4 -21.92 0.98 3.47
C LEU A 4 -22.77 0.50 2.30
N GLN A 5 -22.14 -0.05 1.27
CA GLN A 5 -22.78 -0.60 0.08
C GLN A 5 -22.14 -1.95 -0.29
N GLU A 6 -22.95 -2.92 -0.69
CA GLU A 6 -22.43 -4.19 -1.22
C GLU A 6 -21.87 -4.00 -2.64
N ILE A 7 -20.93 -4.88 -3.03
CA ILE A 7 -20.39 -4.91 -4.39
C ILE A 7 -21.39 -5.64 -5.29
N THR A 8 -22.08 -4.88 -6.15
CA THR A 8 -23.17 -5.42 -6.98
C THR A 8 -22.87 -5.45 -8.48
N ASP A 9 -21.82 -4.75 -8.94
CA ASP A 9 -21.44 -4.76 -10.35
C ASP A 9 -20.84 -6.13 -10.76
N PRO A 10 -21.06 -6.57 -12.03
CA PRO A 10 -20.65 -7.91 -12.45
C PRO A 10 -19.16 -8.21 -12.26
N ALA A 11 -18.29 -7.29 -12.67
CA ALA A 11 -16.84 -7.48 -12.55
C ALA A 11 -16.39 -7.57 -11.08
N GLY A 12 -16.96 -6.73 -10.20
CA GLY A 12 -16.71 -6.80 -8.76
C GLY A 12 -17.21 -8.09 -8.11
N LYS A 13 -18.36 -8.61 -8.53
CA LYS A 13 -18.87 -9.92 -8.06
C LYS A 13 -17.93 -11.05 -8.46
N THR A 14 -17.55 -11.12 -9.74
CA THR A 14 -16.58 -12.11 -10.23
C THR A 14 -15.25 -12.00 -9.49
N TRP A 15 -14.78 -10.78 -9.23
CA TRP A 15 -13.57 -10.57 -8.43
C TRP A 15 -13.72 -11.12 -7.01
N CYS A 16 -14.82 -10.82 -6.31
CA CYS A 16 -15.10 -11.34 -4.98
C CYS A 16 -15.21 -12.87 -4.94
N GLU A 17 -15.89 -13.47 -5.93
CA GLU A 17 -16.03 -14.94 -6.06
C GLU A 17 -14.66 -15.62 -6.28
N ASN A 18 -13.74 -14.94 -6.97
CA ASN A 18 -12.39 -15.41 -7.21
C ASN A 18 -11.44 -15.22 -6.01
N MET A 19 -11.82 -14.48 -4.96
CA MET A 19 -11.02 -14.31 -3.76
C MET A 19 -11.16 -15.51 -2.80
N SER A 20 -10.09 -15.86 -2.08
CA SER A 20 -10.15 -16.99 -1.14
C SER A 20 -11.03 -16.66 0.07
N THR A 21 -12.12 -17.42 0.22
CA THR A 21 -13.02 -17.33 1.38
C THR A 21 -12.37 -17.79 2.70
N LYS A 22 -11.24 -18.52 2.63
CA LYS A 22 -10.43 -18.87 3.80
C LYS A 22 -9.62 -17.68 4.34
N MET A 23 -9.33 -16.69 3.48
CA MET A 23 -8.54 -15.51 3.81
C MET A 23 -9.40 -14.31 4.15
N HIS A 24 -10.58 -14.22 3.53
CA HIS A 24 -11.49 -13.09 3.62
C HIS A 24 -12.90 -13.58 3.88
N THR A 25 -13.11 -14.17 5.05
CA THR A 25 -14.39 -14.77 5.46
C THR A 25 -15.55 -13.76 5.46
N GLU A 26 -15.25 -12.48 5.69
CA GLU A 26 -16.23 -11.40 5.77
C GLU A 26 -16.46 -10.67 4.42
N GLY A 27 -15.65 -10.95 3.40
CA GLY A 27 -15.74 -10.32 2.09
C GLY A 27 -15.34 -8.83 2.06
N PHE A 28 -15.77 -8.14 0.99
CA PHE A 28 -15.44 -6.75 0.69
C PHE A 28 -16.71 -5.91 0.48
N VAL A 29 -16.61 -4.62 0.76
CA VAL A 29 -17.72 -3.67 0.71
C VAL A 29 -17.26 -2.32 0.16
N LYS A 30 -18.16 -1.53 -0.39
CA LYS A 30 -17.93 -0.12 -0.74
C LYS A 30 -18.27 0.76 0.46
N PHE A 31 -17.32 1.57 0.91
CA PHE A 31 -17.43 2.41 2.10
C PHE A 31 -17.28 3.91 1.79
N GLY A 32 -18.08 4.73 2.46
CA GLY A 32 -18.03 6.19 2.37
C GLY A 32 -18.64 6.78 1.10
N PRO A 33 -18.67 8.12 0.98
CA PRO A 33 -19.25 8.83 -0.17
C PRO A 33 -18.52 8.53 -1.48
N GLU A 34 -17.22 8.25 -1.41
CA GLU A 34 -16.41 7.91 -2.57
C GLU A 34 -16.56 6.45 -3.03
N LYS A 35 -17.24 5.62 -2.20
CA LYS A 35 -17.48 4.19 -2.42
C LYS A 35 -16.19 3.38 -2.49
N ILE A 36 -15.26 3.63 -1.57
CA ILE A 36 -13.96 2.95 -1.51
C ILE A 36 -14.17 1.48 -1.16
N VAL A 37 -13.65 0.58 -1.98
CA VAL A 37 -13.69 -0.86 -1.70
C VAL A 37 -12.74 -1.16 -0.54
N VAL A 38 -13.27 -1.68 0.55
CA VAL A 38 -12.51 -2.04 1.76
C VAL A 38 -12.87 -3.46 2.19
N PRO A 39 -12.03 -4.15 2.98
CA PRO A 39 -12.45 -5.39 3.62
C PRO A 39 -13.59 -5.08 4.58
N ARG A 40 -14.57 -5.98 4.71
CA ARG A 40 -15.69 -5.74 5.62
C ARG A 40 -15.24 -5.51 7.07
N GLY A 41 -14.11 -6.12 7.46
CA GLY A 41 -13.47 -5.89 8.76
C GLY A 41 -13.06 -4.44 9.04
N TYR A 42 -12.89 -3.61 8.01
CA TYR A 42 -12.59 -2.18 8.15
C TYR A 42 -13.69 -1.43 8.92
N ILE A 43 -14.94 -1.89 8.83
CA ILE A 43 -16.08 -1.27 9.54
C ILE A 43 -15.83 -1.21 11.05
N ARG A 44 -15.16 -2.23 11.62
CA ARG A 44 -14.78 -2.26 13.03
C ARG A 44 -13.69 -1.26 13.39
N LEU A 45 -12.79 -0.97 12.45
CA LEU A 45 -11.64 -0.09 12.66
C LEU A 45 -11.94 1.38 12.35
N HIS A 46 -12.95 1.65 11.51
CA HIS A 46 -13.23 2.98 10.95
C HIS A 46 -13.26 4.08 12.01
N GLU A 47 -14.08 3.95 13.07
CA GLU A 47 -14.19 5.00 14.09
C GLU A 47 -12.88 5.20 14.86
N LYS A 48 -12.09 4.14 15.03
CA LYS A 48 -10.79 4.22 15.71
C LYS A 48 -9.74 4.89 14.85
N ILE A 49 -9.69 4.56 13.55
CA ILE A 49 -8.82 5.21 12.57
C ILE A 49 -9.18 6.69 12.43
N LYS A 50 -10.46 6.99 12.29
CA LYS A 50 -10.97 8.37 12.17
C LYS A 50 -10.56 9.24 13.36
N ASN A 51 -10.57 8.69 14.57
CA ASN A 51 -10.22 9.39 15.82
C ASN A 51 -8.78 9.14 16.28
N PHE A 52 -7.94 8.54 15.43
CA PHE A 52 -6.56 8.19 15.76
C PHE A 52 -5.75 9.42 16.18
N LYS A 53 -5.03 9.31 17.30
CA LYS A 53 -4.24 10.42 17.86
C LYS A 53 -2.91 10.54 17.13
N LEU A 54 -2.75 11.66 16.44
CA LEU A 54 -1.52 12.00 15.73
C LEU A 54 -0.43 12.45 16.70
N ARG A 55 0.81 12.27 16.29
CA ARG A 55 2.00 12.87 16.90
C ARG A 55 2.68 13.81 15.89
N PRO A 56 3.43 14.82 16.36
CA PRO A 56 4.12 15.76 15.47
C PRO A 56 5.13 15.14 14.52
N ASP A 57 5.70 14.01 14.93
CA ASP A 57 6.77 13.29 14.22
C ASP A 57 6.27 12.03 13.50
N ASP A 58 4.95 11.86 13.36
CA ASP A 58 4.40 10.79 12.52
C ASP A 58 4.80 10.98 11.06
N ILE A 59 5.10 9.88 10.39
CA ILE A 59 5.35 9.86 8.95
C ILE A 59 4.47 8.78 8.34
N TRP A 60 3.54 9.18 7.49
CA TRP A 60 2.56 8.33 6.85
C TRP A 60 3.04 7.95 5.46
N VAL A 61 3.27 6.66 5.22
CA VAL A 61 3.54 6.11 3.89
C VAL A 61 2.22 5.61 3.31
N VAL A 62 1.67 6.38 2.37
CA VAL A 62 0.35 6.14 1.77
C VAL A 62 0.51 5.79 0.31
N THR A 63 -0.11 4.69 -0.12
CA THR A 63 -0.01 4.24 -1.52
C THR A 63 -1.27 3.49 -1.90
N PHE A 64 -1.71 3.59 -3.16
CA PHE A 64 -2.53 2.51 -3.70
C PHE A 64 -1.68 1.22 -3.71
N PRO A 65 -2.23 0.04 -3.39
CA PRO A 65 -1.45 -1.19 -3.33
C PRO A 65 -0.53 -1.40 -4.54
N LYS A 66 0.69 -1.89 -4.25
CA LYS A 66 1.70 -2.23 -5.25
C LYS A 66 2.27 -1.04 -6.05
N SER A 67 2.21 0.15 -5.46
CA SER A 67 2.82 1.37 -6.00
C SER A 67 4.22 1.70 -5.44
N GLY A 68 4.90 0.76 -4.79
CA GLY A 68 6.25 0.97 -4.23
C GLY A 68 6.32 1.07 -2.70
N THR A 69 5.25 0.72 -1.99
CA THR A 69 5.10 0.90 -0.53
C THR A 69 6.28 0.38 0.27
N THR A 70 6.71 -0.87 0.04
CA THR A 70 7.84 -1.48 0.79
C THR A 70 9.14 -0.72 0.60
N TRP A 71 9.43 -0.27 -0.62
CA TRP A 71 10.61 0.53 -0.93
C TRP A 71 10.57 1.88 -0.20
N THR A 72 9.38 2.50 -0.18
CA THR A 72 9.16 3.77 0.51
C THR A 72 9.21 3.63 2.03
N GLN A 73 8.62 2.58 2.61
CA GLN A 73 8.72 2.31 4.04
C GLN A 73 10.18 2.17 4.46
N GLU A 74 10.98 1.40 3.71
CA GLU A 74 12.39 1.19 4.03
C GLU A 74 13.18 2.50 3.93
N MET A 75 13.06 3.24 2.83
CA MET A 75 13.80 4.50 2.67
C MET A 75 13.40 5.53 3.75
N VAL A 76 12.11 5.66 4.03
CA VAL A 76 11.59 6.63 5.01
C VAL A 76 12.06 6.24 6.40
N TRP A 77 12.02 4.96 6.74
CA TRP A 77 12.44 4.48 8.04
C TRP A 77 13.95 4.67 8.25
N CYS A 78 14.79 4.33 7.28
CA CYS A 78 16.24 4.56 7.35
C CYS A 78 16.54 6.05 7.55
N VAL A 79 15.95 6.94 6.75
CA VAL A 79 16.21 8.39 6.85
C VAL A 79 15.67 8.96 8.16
N ALA A 80 14.50 8.53 8.63
CA ALA A 80 13.89 9.00 9.87
C ALA A 80 14.67 8.56 11.13
N ASN A 81 15.35 7.41 11.06
CA ASN A 81 16.11 6.81 12.16
C ASN A 81 17.62 6.93 11.93
N ASP A 82 18.07 8.01 11.28
CA ASP A 82 19.48 8.40 11.18
C ASP A 82 20.39 7.30 10.61
N LEU A 83 19.86 6.52 9.66
CA LEU A 83 20.52 5.41 8.96
C LEU A 83 20.98 4.28 9.91
N ASP A 84 20.24 4.00 10.97
CA ASP A 84 20.49 2.86 11.86
C ASP A 84 20.17 1.51 11.16
N TYR A 85 21.16 0.99 10.43
CA TYR A 85 21.03 -0.28 9.70
C TYR A 85 20.95 -1.50 10.61
N GLU A 86 21.45 -1.43 11.85
CA GLU A 86 21.31 -2.53 12.82
C GLU A 86 19.85 -2.65 13.27
N ALA A 87 19.22 -1.53 13.62
CA ALA A 87 17.80 -1.52 13.93
C ALA A 87 16.94 -1.82 12.68
N ALA A 88 17.39 -1.48 11.47
CA ALA A 88 16.72 -1.83 10.20
C ALA A 88 16.59 -3.35 9.94
N LYS A 89 17.39 -4.19 10.61
CA LYS A 89 17.30 -5.66 10.53
C LYS A 89 16.01 -6.22 11.16
N GLN A 90 15.32 -5.43 12.00
CA GLN A 90 14.01 -5.83 12.52
C GLN A 90 12.98 -5.91 11.38
N PRO A 91 11.96 -6.79 11.48
CA PRO A 91 10.94 -6.93 10.45
C PRO A 91 10.27 -5.60 10.10
N LEU A 92 10.05 -5.35 8.80
CA LEU A 92 9.55 -4.08 8.30
C LEU A 92 8.18 -3.71 8.87
N LEU A 93 7.31 -4.68 9.15
CA LEU A 93 5.99 -4.40 9.75
C LEU A 93 6.05 -4.06 11.24
N GLU A 94 7.16 -4.33 11.92
CA GLU A 94 7.39 -3.84 13.28
C GLU A 94 7.95 -2.42 13.27
N ARG A 95 8.85 -2.14 12.31
CA ARG A 95 9.46 -0.83 12.08
C ARG A 95 8.50 0.19 11.50
N SER A 96 7.66 -0.27 10.57
CA SER A 96 6.67 0.51 9.86
C SER A 96 5.32 -0.22 9.82
N PRO A 97 4.52 -0.11 10.90
CA PRO A 97 3.31 -0.90 11.06
C PRO A 97 2.21 -0.50 10.09
N TYR A 98 1.42 -1.51 9.68
CA TYR A 98 0.33 -1.37 8.73
C TYR A 98 -1.00 -1.08 9.45
N LEU A 99 -1.48 0.16 9.36
CA LEU A 99 -2.57 0.70 10.17
C LEU A 99 -3.83 -0.18 10.20
N GLU A 100 -4.30 -0.61 9.03
CA GLU A 100 -5.56 -1.34 8.86
C GLU A 100 -5.39 -2.84 8.60
N VAL A 101 -4.21 -3.44 8.87
CA VAL A 101 -3.97 -4.86 8.53
C VAL A 101 -4.94 -5.83 9.21
N SER A 102 -5.41 -5.50 10.41
CA SER A 102 -6.39 -6.33 11.13
C SER A 102 -7.77 -6.34 10.47
N ALA A 103 -8.08 -5.41 9.54
CA ALA A 103 -9.29 -5.48 8.71
C ALA A 103 -9.21 -6.59 7.65
N LEU A 104 -7.99 -6.98 7.25
CA LEU A 104 -7.74 -8.01 6.25
C LEU A 104 -7.67 -9.42 6.85
N VAL A 105 -7.70 -9.54 8.18
CA VAL A 105 -7.63 -10.81 8.90
C VAL A 105 -9.03 -11.14 9.45
N PRO A 106 -9.55 -12.37 9.26
CA PRO A 106 -10.81 -12.79 9.85
C PRO A 106 -10.82 -12.61 11.38
N THR A 107 -11.90 -12.06 11.93
CA THR A 107 -12.14 -12.00 13.39
C THR A 107 -12.32 -13.36 14.03
N LEU A 108 -12.67 -14.36 13.23
CA LEU A 108 -12.98 -15.70 13.68
C LEU A 108 -11.81 -16.60 13.33
N GLU A 109 -10.87 -16.75 14.25
CA GLU A 109 -10.27 -18.04 14.66
C GLU A 109 -9.06 -17.82 15.59
N PRO A 110 -9.28 -17.49 16.88
CA PRO A 110 -8.26 -17.65 17.91
C PRO A 110 -7.74 -19.10 18.02
N GLU A 111 -8.53 -20.07 17.53
CA GLU A 111 -8.29 -21.49 17.73
C GLU A 111 -7.51 -22.20 16.62
N ARG A 112 -7.16 -21.54 15.49
CA ARG A 112 -6.49 -22.22 14.37
C ARG A 112 -5.00 -21.97 14.21
N ASP A 113 -4.42 -20.95 14.86
CA ASP A 113 -2.98 -20.74 14.82
C ASP A 113 -2.50 -19.83 15.98
N PRO A 114 -1.92 -20.39 17.06
CA PRO A 114 -1.34 -19.62 18.16
C PRO A 114 -0.24 -18.63 17.74
N SER A 115 0.36 -18.77 16.55
CA SER A 115 1.34 -17.81 16.02
C SER A 115 0.69 -16.55 15.42
N LEU A 116 -0.62 -16.55 15.20
CA LEU A 116 -1.39 -15.36 14.79
C LEU A 116 -1.79 -14.49 15.99
N MET A 117 -1.47 -14.85 17.23
CA MET A 117 -1.84 -14.11 18.45
C MET A 117 -1.45 -12.63 18.41
N GLY A 118 -0.32 -12.27 17.78
CA GLY A 118 0.08 -10.87 17.54
C GLY A 118 -0.72 -10.15 16.44
N MET A 119 -1.36 -10.89 15.53
CA MET A 119 -2.32 -10.41 14.52
C MET A 119 -3.78 -10.39 15.01
N VAL A 120 -4.07 -11.00 16.18
CA VAL A 120 -5.36 -10.86 16.88
C VAL A 120 -5.47 -9.49 17.56
N MET A 121 -4.33 -8.82 17.77
CA MET A 121 -4.30 -7.44 18.26
C MET A 121 -4.78 -6.48 17.17
N ASP A 122 -5.63 -5.54 17.59
CA ASP A 122 -6.10 -4.45 16.74
C ASP A 122 -4.90 -3.65 16.23
N SER A 123 -4.73 -3.64 14.91
CA SER A 123 -3.56 -3.03 14.26
C SER A 123 -3.46 -1.53 14.52
N VAL A 124 -4.57 -0.86 14.79
CA VAL A 124 -4.58 0.56 15.14
C VAL A 124 -3.97 0.78 16.53
N ASP A 125 -4.16 -0.14 17.48
CA ASP A 125 -3.49 -0.07 18.80
C ASP A 125 -1.99 -0.31 18.69
N ILE A 126 -1.58 -1.26 17.84
CA ILE A 126 -0.15 -1.50 17.57
C ILE A 126 0.50 -0.20 17.07
N VAL A 127 -0.12 0.48 16.11
CA VAL A 127 0.39 1.78 15.61
C VAL A 127 0.34 2.86 16.71
N ALA A 128 -0.71 2.87 17.54
CA ALA A 128 -0.84 3.84 18.63
C ALA A 128 0.26 3.69 19.69
N GLN A 129 0.71 2.46 19.95
CA GLN A 129 1.73 2.12 20.95
C GLN A 129 3.17 2.14 20.41
N ALA A 130 3.35 2.16 19.08
CA ALA A 130 4.66 2.22 18.45
C ALA A 130 5.50 3.41 18.94
N LYS A 131 6.82 3.21 19.03
CA LYS A 131 7.78 4.25 19.41
C LYS A 131 7.85 5.34 18.35
N SER A 132 8.07 6.57 18.79
CA SER A 132 8.30 7.72 17.93
C SER A 132 9.74 7.74 17.40
N PRO A 133 10.00 8.21 16.16
CA PRO A 133 9.00 8.61 15.17
C PRO A 133 8.27 7.40 14.57
N ARG A 134 6.95 7.50 14.39
CA ARG A 134 6.15 6.41 13.82
C ARG A 134 6.14 6.50 12.30
N VAL A 135 6.66 5.49 11.60
CA VAL A 135 6.55 5.36 10.15
C VAL A 135 5.35 4.48 9.80
N ILE A 136 4.19 5.07 9.58
CA ILE A 136 2.89 4.38 9.50
C ILE A 136 2.59 4.03 8.05
N LYS A 137 2.42 2.75 7.73
CA LYS A 137 1.94 2.30 6.41
C LYS A 137 0.41 2.30 6.38
N THR A 138 -0.16 2.74 5.26
CA THR A 138 -1.58 2.50 4.96
C THR A 138 -1.85 2.50 3.45
N HIS A 139 -2.91 1.80 3.05
CA HIS A 139 -3.49 1.82 1.71
C HIS A 139 -4.85 2.52 1.68
N LEU A 140 -5.21 3.22 2.76
CA LEU A 140 -6.42 4.04 2.80
C LEU A 140 -6.23 5.33 1.99
N PRO A 141 -7.24 5.75 1.22
CA PRO A 141 -7.23 7.04 0.55
C PRO A 141 -7.38 8.19 1.57
N LEU A 142 -7.10 9.42 1.13
CA LEU A 142 -7.14 10.62 1.96
C LEU A 142 -8.46 10.78 2.74
N SER A 143 -9.59 10.39 2.15
CA SER A 143 -10.94 10.46 2.74
C SER A 143 -11.15 9.49 3.90
N LEU A 144 -10.31 8.47 4.05
CA LEU A 144 -10.38 7.43 5.09
C LEU A 144 -9.21 7.46 6.10
N LEU A 145 -8.31 8.42 5.96
CA LEU A 145 -7.25 8.71 6.94
C LEU A 145 -7.83 9.34 8.22
N PRO A 146 -7.04 9.44 9.33
CA PRO A 146 -7.50 10.10 10.55
C PRO A 146 -8.03 11.51 10.27
N LYS A 147 -9.17 11.86 10.88
CA LYS A 147 -9.87 13.11 10.57
C LYS A 147 -8.97 14.32 10.80
N GLU A 148 -8.21 14.31 11.89
CA GLU A 148 -7.25 15.38 12.21
C GLU A 148 -6.20 15.56 11.10
N LEU A 149 -5.72 14.47 10.50
CA LEU A 149 -4.75 14.51 9.40
C LEU A 149 -5.42 15.04 8.14
N THR A 150 -6.58 14.50 7.76
CA THR A 150 -7.29 14.93 6.56
C THR A 150 -7.69 16.40 6.64
N ASP A 151 -8.31 16.83 7.73
CA ASP A 151 -8.67 18.23 7.96
C ASP A 151 -7.44 19.15 7.87
N SER A 152 -6.28 18.71 8.38
CA SER A 152 -5.04 19.49 8.34
C SER A 152 -4.49 19.68 6.93
N LEU A 153 -4.63 18.68 6.08
CA LEU A 153 -4.11 18.69 4.71
C LEU A 153 -5.04 19.41 3.73
N THR A 154 -6.34 19.46 4.02
CA THR A 154 -7.36 20.06 3.14
C THR A 154 -7.88 21.40 3.64
N ALA A 155 -7.34 21.94 4.74
CA ALA A 155 -7.76 23.24 5.25
C ALA A 155 -7.45 24.37 4.25
N ASN A 156 -8.42 25.27 4.04
CA ASN A 156 -8.25 26.46 3.19
C ASN A 156 -7.14 27.39 3.69
N ASP A 157 -6.91 27.42 5.00
CA ASP A 157 -5.88 28.21 5.63
C ASP A 157 -4.58 27.40 5.79
N ARG A 158 -3.75 27.44 4.75
CA ARG A 158 -2.42 26.80 4.71
C ARG A 158 -1.39 27.50 5.62
N THR A 159 -1.75 28.62 6.25
CA THR A 159 -0.85 29.43 7.10
C THR A 159 -0.85 29.00 8.57
N LYS A 160 -1.86 28.24 9.02
CA LYS A 160 -1.88 27.70 10.38
C LYS A 160 -0.66 26.80 10.59
N PRO A 161 0.11 27.00 11.68
CA PRO A 161 1.15 26.05 12.07
C PRO A 161 0.46 24.72 12.36
N PHE A 162 0.70 23.73 11.49
CA PHE A 162 0.13 22.40 11.64
C PHE A 162 1.14 21.52 12.35
N PRO A 163 0.83 21.08 13.59
CA PRO A 163 1.79 20.42 14.44
C PRO A 163 1.84 18.91 14.24
N CYS A 164 1.16 18.34 13.23
CA CYS A 164 0.95 16.89 13.14
C CYS A 164 1.39 16.31 11.79
N GLY A 165 2.23 15.27 11.83
CA GLY A 165 2.44 14.33 10.73
C GLY A 165 3.07 14.85 9.45
N ARG A 166 3.74 13.96 8.72
CA ARG A 166 4.09 14.13 7.30
C ARG A 166 3.51 12.98 6.50
N VAL A 167 3.17 13.20 5.24
CA VAL A 167 2.69 12.16 4.33
C VAL A 167 3.65 12.01 3.17
N VAL A 168 4.16 10.81 2.95
CA VAL A 168 4.84 10.41 1.71
C VAL A 168 3.84 9.57 0.92
N TYR A 169 3.30 10.14 -0.15
CA TYR A 169 2.38 9.44 -1.05
C TYR A 169 3.13 8.92 -2.27
N VAL A 170 2.88 7.68 -2.70
CA VAL A 170 3.46 7.15 -3.95
C VAL A 170 2.38 6.70 -4.93
N ALA A 171 2.41 7.30 -6.12
CA ALA A 171 1.65 6.88 -7.29
C ALA A 171 2.51 5.99 -8.20
N ARG A 172 1.87 5.17 -9.02
CA ARG A 172 2.52 4.32 -10.03
C ARG A 172 1.60 4.13 -11.21
N ASN A 173 2.14 3.97 -12.41
CA ASN A 173 1.36 3.66 -13.61
C ASN A 173 0.33 2.55 -13.31
N PRO A 174 -0.98 2.78 -13.53
CA PRO A 174 -2.02 1.85 -13.09
C PRO A 174 -1.92 0.48 -13.79
N LYS A 175 -1.34 0.38 -14.98
CA LYS A 175 -1.12 -0.92 -15.65
C LYS A 175 -0.06 -1.75 -14.92
N ASP A 176 1.07 -1.15 -14.56
CA ASP A 176 2.11 -1.82 -13.76
C ASP A 176 1.60 -2.16 -12.35
N ALA A 177 0.83 -1.25 -11.74
CA ALA A 177 0.19 -1.48 -10.45
C ALA A 177 -0.74 -2.69 -10.54
N CYS A 178 -1.64 -2.76 -11.55
CA CYS A 178 -2.56 -3.88 -11.77
C CYS A 178 -1.82 -5.22 -11.96
N VAL A 179 -0.78 -5.27 -12.79
CA VAL A 179 0.00 -6.50 -12.99
C VAL A 179 0.68 -6.92 -11.69
N SER A 180 1.29 -5.99 -10.95
CA SER A 180 1.88 -6.32 -9.66
C SER A 180 0.84 -6.75 -8.61
N TYR A 181 -0.37 -6.19 -8.69
CA TYR A 181 -1.50 -6.48 -7.83
C TYR A 181 -2.06 -7.89 -8.08
N PHE A 182 -2.14 -8.32 -9.34
CA PHE A 182 -2.50 -9.68 -9.71
C PHE A 182 -1.66 -10.73 -9.00
N HIS A 183 -0.34 -10.62 -9.12
CA HIS A 183 0.59 -11.57 -8.52
C HIS A 183 0.53 -11.55 -6.98
N ASP A 184 0.38 -10.36 -6.39
CA ASP A 184 0.23 -10.19 -4.94
C ASP A 184 -1.06 -10.83 -4.41
N LEU A 185 -2.19 -10.58 -5.08
CA LEU A 185 -3.48 -11.17 -4.74
C LEU A 185 -3.43 -12.70 -4.79
N ARG A 186 -2.82 -13.30 -5.82
CA ARG A 186 -2.68 -14.75 -5.92
C ARG A 186 -1.84 -15.31 -4.76
N ALA A 187 -0.73 -14.65 -4.44
CA ALA A 187 0.21 -15.15 -3.45
C ALA A 187 -0.24 -14.94 -2.00
N LEU A 188 -0.81 -13.78 -1.68
CA LEU A 188 -1.09 -13.37 -0.29
C LEU A 188 -2.57 -13.52 0.08
N LEU A 189 -3.48 -13.38 -0.88
CA LEU A 189 -4.92 -13.35 -0.65
C LEU A 189 -5.67 -14.50 -1.36
N GLY A 190 -4.94 -15.36 -2.08
CA GLY A 190 -5.47 -16.57 -2.71
C GLY A 190 -6.47 -16.32 -3.84
N TYR A 191 -6.29 -15.24 -4.59
CA TYR A 191 -7.07 -14.97 -5.80
C TYR A 191 -6.88 -16.10 -6.84
N LYS A 192 -7.98 -16.57 -7.42
CA LYS A 192 -8.02 -17.68 -8.39
C LYS A 192 -8.44 -17.26 -9.79
N GLY A 193 -8.88 -16.03 -9.96
CA GLY A 193 -9.27 -15.50 -11.26
C GLY A 193 -8.06 -15.27 -12.16
N THR A 194 -8.35 -15.08 -13.44
CA THR A 194 -7.41 -14.70 -14.48
C THR A 194 -6.98 -13.24 -14.36
N LEU A 195 -5.92 -12.88 -15.08
CA LEU A 195 -5.49 -11.48 -15.20
C LEU A 195 -6.53 -10.63 -15.93
N ASP A 196 -7.28 -11.21 -16.86
CA ASP A 196 -8.34 -10.52 -17.62
C ASP A 196 -9.51 -10.13 -16.72
N GLU A 197 -10.00 -11.08 -15.93
CA GLU A 197 -11.05 -10.81 -14.93
C GLU A 197 -10.60 -9.76 -13.90
N LEU A 198 -9.30 -9.72 -13.56
CA LEU A 198 -8.78 -8.68 -12.68
C LEU A 198 -8.70 -7.32 -13.38
N VAL A 199 -8.28 -7.26 -14.65
CA VAL A 199 -8.29 -6.03 -15.46
C VAL A 199 -9.72 -5.46 -15.51
N ASP A 200 -10.71 -6.33 -15.68
CA ASP A 200 -12.13 -6.00 -15.67
C ASP A 200 -12.58 -5.40 -14.35
N ALA A 201 -12.24 -6.04 -13.23
CA ALA A 201 -12.56 -5.55 -11.89
C ALA A 201 -11.84 -4.25 -11.55
N PHE A 202 -10.57 -4.11 -11.97
CA PHE A 202 -9.75 -2.93 -11.72
C PHE A 202 -10.30 -1.72 -12.46
N THR A 203 -10.56 -1.86 -13.77
CA THR A 203 -11.12 -0.77 -14.60
C THR A 203 -12.60 -0.48 -14.32
N SER A 204 -13.29 -1.38 -13.61
CA SER A 204 -14.63 -1.15 -13.05
C SER A 204 -14.60 -0.54 -11.63
N GLU A 205 -13.41 -0.24 -11.10
CA GLU A 205 -13.21 0.36 -9.77
C GLU A 205 -13.74 -0.50 -8.61
N SER A 206 -13.65 -1.83 -8.75
CA SER A 206 -14.24 -2.81 -7.82
C SER A 206 -13.22 -3.67 -7.07
N VAL A 207 -11.92 -3.40 -7.22
CA VAL A 207 -10.85 -4.07 -6.46
C VAL A 207 -10.58 -3.38 -5.13
N LEU A 208 -9.99 -4.08 -4.17
CA LEU A 208 -9.64 -3.54 -2.85
C LEU A 208 -8.83 -2.23 -2.96
N TYR A 209 -9.31 -1.20 -2.25
CA TYR A 209 -8.91 0.21 -2.19
C TYR A 209 -9.22 1.07 -3.42
N ALA A 210 -9.90 0.54 -4.44
CA ALA A 210 -10.45 1.33 -5.55
C ALA A 210 -11.65 2.17 -5.06
N PRO A 211 -12.00 3.30 -5.70
CA PRO A 211 -11.52 3.73 -7.02
C PRO A 211 -10.09 4.27 -7.07
N TYR A 212 -9.29 3.82 -8.04
CA TYR A 212 -7.87 4.16 -8.18
C TYR A 212 -7.63 5.67 -8.29
N TRP A 213 -8.40 6.36 -9.14
CA TRP A 213 -8.20 7.80 -9.33
C TRP A 213 -8.71 8.63 -8.16
N LYS A 214 -9.76 8.18 -7.47
CA LYS A 214 -10.18 8.80 -6.19
C LYS A 214 -9.15 8.59 -5.08
N HIS A 215 -8.32 7.55 -5.20
CA HIS A 215 -7.20 7.35 -4.30
C HIS A 215 -6.02 8.28 -4.62
N VAL A 216 -5.69 8.47 -5.90
CA VAL A 216 -4.51 9.25 -6.34
C VAL A 216 -4.75 10.75 -6.41
N GLN A 217 -5.87 11.17 -6.99
CA GLN A 217 -6.14 12.57 -7.31
C GLN A 217 -6.10 13.50 -6.09
N PRO A 218 -6.70 13.16 -4.92
CA PRO A 218 -6.68 14.07 -3.78
C PRO A 218 -5.25 14.39 -3.30
N PHE A 219 -4.34 13.41 -3.32
CA PHE A 219 -2.93 13.65 -2.99
C PHE A 219 -2.20 14.45 -4.06
N TRP A 220 -2.55 14.26 -5.33
CA TRP A 220 -2.01 15.07 -6.43
C TRP A 220 -2.40 16.55 -6.27
N GLU A 221 -3.64 16.85 -5.89
CA GLU A 221 -4.15 18.21 -5.72
C GLU A 221 -3.47 18.96 -4.55
N ILE A 222 -3.03 18.23 -3.53
CA ILE A 222 -2.33 18.80 -2.36
C ILE A 222 -0.81 18.56 -2.40
N ARG A 223 -0.24 18.15 -3.53
CA ARG A 223 1.18 17.78 -3.65
C ARG A 223 2.17 18.89 -3.25
N ASP A 224 1.74 20.15 -3.36
CA ASP A 224 2.55 21.31 -2.98
C ASP A 224 2.40 21.69 -1.49
N HIS A 225 1.60 20.92 -0.73
CA HIS A 225 1.48 21.11 0.71
C HIS A 225 2.79 20.71 1.42
N LYS A 226 3.28 21.55 2.33
CA LYS A 226 4.60 21.35 3.00
C LYS A 226 4.74 20.05 3.80
N ASN A 227 3.63 19.42 4.18
CA ASN A 227 3.58 18.13 4.88
C ASN A 227 3.27 16.95 3.95
N VAL A 228 3.22 17.15 2.63
CA VAL A 228 2.99 16.10 1.63
C VAL A 228 4.20 16.03 0.70
N MET A 229 4.74 14.84 0.54
CA MET A 229 5.72 14.51 -0.49
C MET A 229 5.08 13.51 -1.43
N PHE A 230 4.67 14.00 -2.60
CA PHE A 230 4.13 13.15 -3.66
C PHE A 230 5.28 12.60 -4.51
N LEU A 231 5.34 11.28 -4.63
CA LEU A 231 6.31 10.55 -5.43
C LEU A 231 5.63 9.73 -6.51
N LYS A 232 6.38 9.45 -7.57
CA LYS A 232 6.05 8.43 -8.56
C LYS A 232 7.06 7.31 -8.46
N TYR A 233 6.59 6.06 -8.51
CA TYR A 233 7.47 4.89 -8.54
C TYR A 233 8.47 4.97 -9.70
N GLU A 234 8.05 5.54 -10.82
CA GLU A 234 8.86 5.74 -12.02
C GLU A 234 10.03 6.70 -11.77
N ASP A 235 9.80 7.79 -11.04
CA ASP A 235 10.85 8.74 -10.66
C ASP A 235 11.82 8.11 -9.65
N MET A 236 11.31 7.34 -8.68
CA MET A 236 12.14 6.57 -7.74
C MET A 236 13.04 5.57 -8.46
N SER A 237 12.52 4.87 -9.47
CA SER A 237 13.28 3.93 -10.29
C SER A 237 14.30 4.62 -11.19
N LYS A 238 14.05 5.87 -11.60
CA LYS A 238 14.92 6.61 -12.51
C LYS A 238 16.11 7.25 -11.78
N ASP A 239 15.86 7.87 -10.64
CA ASP A 239 16.88 8.58 -9.87
C ASP A 239 16.54 8.58 -8.36
N LEU A 240 16.91 7.49 -7.69
CA LEU A 240 16.69 7.33 -6.25
C LEU A 240 17.49 8.35 -5.43
N SER A 241 18.69 8.76 -5.89
CA SER A 241 19.54 9.71 -5.16
C SER A 241 18.83 11.06 -4.99
N SER A 242 18.30 11.61 -6.09
CA SER A 242 17.51 12.84 -6.05
C SER A 242 16.24 12.71 -5.19
N VAL A 243 15.62 11.53 -5.15
CA VAL A 243 14.46 11.28 -4.27
C VAL A 243 14.87 11.27 -2.79
N LEU A 244 16.01 10.66 -2.46
CA LEU A 244 16.53 10.63 -1.09
C LEU A 244 16.93 12.01 -0.58
N GLU A 245 17.52 12.85 -1.43
CA GLU A 245 17.82 14.25 -1.10
C GLU A 245 16.54 15.05 -0.81
N LYS A 246 15.50 14.89 -1.65
CA LYS A 246 14.19 15.50 -1.42
C LYS A 246 13.59 15.00 -0.10
N LEU A 247 13.69 13.70 0.18
CA LEU A 247 13.16 13.09 1.39
C LEU A 247 13.89 13.58 2.65
N SER A 248 15.21 13.66 2.59
CA SER A 248 16.07 14.23 3.64
C SER A 248 15.60 15.64 4.01
N ASN A 249 15.42 16.51 3.01
CA ASN A 249 14.93 17.87 3.20
C ASN A 249 13.50 17.90 3.77
N PHE A 250 12.60 17.08 3.24
CA PHE A 250 11.22 16.99 3.67
C PHE A 250 11.08 16.54 5.14
N LEU A 251 11.83 15.52 5.53
CA LEU A 251 11.86 15.00 6.91
C LEU A 251 12.69 15.88 7.86
N LYS A 252 13.47 16.84 7.32
CA LYS A 252 14.46 17.64 8.07
C LYS A 252 15.49 16.75 8.76
N LYS A 253 15.94 15.72 8.04
CA LYS A 253 17.01 14.81 8.42
C LYS A 253 18.21 15.05 7.52
N HIS A 254 19.41 14.73 7.99
CA HIS A 254 20.62 14.92 7.22
C HIS A 254 21.15 13.54 6.79
N ILE A 255 21.20 13.31 5.47
CA ILE A 255 21.93 12.19 4.89
C ILE A 255 23.34 12.70 4.55
N PRO A 256 24.39 12.27 5.27
CA PRO A 256 25.75 12.65 4.91
C PRO A 256 26.05 12.24 3.46
N PRO A 257 26.70 13.09 2.63
CA PRO A 257 27.04 12.72 1.25
C PRO A 257 27.84 11.42 1.16
N ALA A 258 28.69 11.13 2.15
CA ALA A 258 29.46 9.90 2.25
C ALA A 258 28.61 8.64 2.51
N ALA A 259 27.40 8.78 3.07
CA ALA A 259 26.49 7.67 3.37
C ALA A 259 25.54 7.35 2.20
N MET A 260 25.41 8.25 1.22
CA MET A 260 24.50 8.07 0.08
C MET A 260 24.77 6.77 -0.71
N PRO A 261 26.02 6.39 -1.03
CA PRO A 261 26.27 5.14 -1.76
C PRO A 261 25.80 3.88 -1.03
N GLU A 262 26.02 3.80 0.29
CA GLU A 262 25.55 2.67 1.11
C GLU A 262 24.03 2.60 1.17
N LEU A 263 23.38 3.76 1.34
CA LEU A 263 21.91 3.84 1.38
C LEU A 263 21.30 3.45 0.02
N LEU A 264 21.89 3.87 -1.10
CA LEU A 264 21.46 3.46 -2.43
C LEU A 264 21.61 1.96 -2.67
N GLU A 265 22.71 1.36 -2.20
CA GLU A 265 22.91 -0.09 -2.29
C GLU A 265 21.92 -0.85 -1.42
N HIS A 266 21.71 -0.41 -0.16
CA HIS A 266 20.74 -1.01 0.76
C HIS A 266 19.31 -0.99 0.19
N LEU A 267 18.95 0.09 -0.50
CA LEU A 267 17.66 0.29 -1.15
C LEU A 267 17.61 -0.24 -2.58
N SER A 268 18.67 -0.88 -3.08
CA SER A 268 18.67 -1.48 -4.41
C SER A 268 17.69 -2.64 -4.45
N PHE A 269 17.10 -2.90 -5.63
CA PHE A 269 16.17 -4.02 -5.79
C PHE A 269 16.83 -5.36 -5.40
N HIS A 270 18.11 -5.54 -5.73
CA HIS A 270 18.85 -6.74 -5.39
C HIS A 270 19.03 -6.91 -3.87
N ALA A 271 19.51 -5.86 -3.18
CA ALA A 271 19.70 -5.93 -1.74
C ALA A 271 18.38 -6.15 -1.00
N MET A 272 17.36 -5.36 -1.32
CA MET A 272 16.04 -5.49 -0.68
C MET A 272 15.39 -6.85 -0.92
N ARG A 273 15.51 -7.41 -2.14
CA ARG A 273 14.95 -8.75 -2.47
C ARG A 273 15.58 -9.85 -1.63
N ASN A 274 16.86 -9.70 -1.30
CA ASN A 274 17.60 -10.66 -0.48
C ASN A 274 17.58 -10.31 1.02
N ASN A 275 16.90 -9.23 1.43
CA ASN A 275 16.83 -8.80 2.82
C ASN A 275 15.59 -9.40 3.53
N PRO A 276 15.76 -10.33 4.49
CA PRO A 276 14.65 -10.97 5.18
C PRO A 276 13.79 -9.99 5.99
N ALA A 277 14.32 -8.82 6.36
CA ALA A 277 13.58 -7.81 7.09
C ALA A 277 12.45 -7.18 6.27
N CYS A 278 12.56 -7.14 4.93
CA CYS A 278 11.59 -6.44 4.08
C CYS A 278 11.10 -7.23 2.84
N ASN A 279 11.68 -8.40 2.55
CA ASN A 279 11.28 -9.20 1.39
C ASN A 279 10.02 -10.04 1.60
N PHE A 280 9.53 -10.21 2.84
CA PHE A 280 8.31 -10.96 3.17
C PHE A 280 8.25 -12.43 2.72
N GLU A 281 9.39 -13.04 2.34
CA GLU A 281 9.39 -14.41 1.80
C GLU A 281 8.88 -15.44 2.82
N GLU A 282 9.22 -15.29 4.11
CA GLU A 282 8.69 -16.14 5.19
C GLU A 282 7.17 -16.00 5.34
N THR A 283 6.65 -14.77 5.23
CA THR A 283 5.21 -14.50 5.30
C THR A 283 4.47 -15.14 4.13
N VAL A 284 5.03 -15.04 2.91
CA VAL A 284 4.49 -15.68 1.71
C VAL A 284 4.48 -17.20 1.88
N ALA A 285 5.60 -17.79 2.28
CA ALA A 285 5.73 -19.23 2.48
C ALA A 285 4.72 -19.75 3.52
N ARG A 286 4.60 -19.06 4.66
CA ARG A 286 3.65 -19.43 5.71
C ARG A 286 2.20 -19.34 5.22
N ARG A 287 1.80 -18.26 4.55
CA ARG A 287 0.44 -18.12 4.01
C ARG A 287 0.12 -19.22 2.98
N ARG A 288 1.08 -19.59 2.13
CA ARG A 288 0.89 -20.72 1.21
C ARG A 288 0.63 -22.03 1.93
N ASN A 289 1.45 -22.33 2.94
CA ASN A 289 1.33 -23.56 3.72
C ASN A 289 -0.01 -23.63 4.48
N VAL A 290 -0.37 -22.57 5.21
CA VAL A 290 -1.59 -22.53 6.04
C VAL A 290 -2.85 -22.62 5.18
N HIS A 291 -2.88 -21.91 4.06
CA HIS A 291 -4.09 -21.80 3.23
C HIS A 291 -4.13 -22.77 2.05
N LYS A 292 -3.12 -23.65 1.95
CA LYS A 292 -2.89 -24.56 0.82
C LYS A 292 -2.92 -23.82 -0.52
N LEU A 293 -2.30 -22.63 -0.56
CA LEU A 293 -2.20 -21.85 -1.79
C LEU A 293 -1.00 -22.36 -2.58
N GLY A 294 -1.26 -22.96 -3.72
CA GLY A 294 -0.21 -23.40 -4.64
C GLY A 294 0.31 -24.81 -4.36
N GLU A 295 -0.50 -25.82 -4.71
CA GLU A 295 0.04 -26.72 -5.73
C GLU A 295 0.30 -25.82 -6.94
N SER A 296 1.53 -25.33 -7.08
CA SER A 296 1.97 -24.79 -8.35
C SER A 296 1.63 -25.86 -9.39
N GLU A 297 0.96 -25.50 -10.48
CA GLU A 297 0.97 -26.36 -11.66
C GLU A 297 2.44 -26.76 -11.91
N GLU A 298 2.69 -28.05 -12.12
CA GLU A 298 4.05 -28.59 -12.26
C GLU A 298 4.88 -27.69 -13.20
N GLY A 299 5.95 -27.08 -12.67
CA GLY A 299 6.87 -26.24 -13.44
C GLY A 299 6.75 -24.71 -13.28
N GLN A 300 5.84 -24.18 -12.45
CA GLN A 300 5.85 -22.73 -12.12
C GLN A 300 6.82 -22.38 -10.98
N GLU A 301 7.69 -21.39 -11.23
CA GLU A 301 8.55 -20.80 -10.20
C GLU A 301 7.71 -20.23 -9.04
N PRO A 302 8.10 -20.44 -7.77
CA PRO A 302 7.38 -19.91 -6.62
C PRO A 302 7.34 -18.38 -6.68
N PHE A 303 6.17 -17.77 -6.48
CA PHE A 303 6.10 -16.31 -6.43
C PHE A 303 7.01 -15.78 -5.30
N THR A 304 7.72 -14.71 -5.63
CA THR A 304 8.55 -13.91 -4.73
C THR A 304 7.92 -12.53 -4.58
N PHE A 305 7.86 -11.99 -3.36
CA PHE A 305 7.15 -10.74 -3.09
C PHE A 305 7.82 -9.56 -3.81
N MET A 306 9.15 -9.53 -3.81
CA MET A 306 9.96 -8.63 -4.63
C MET A 306 10.20 -9.25 -6.01
N ARG A 307 9.20 -9.08 -6.89
CA ARG A 307 9.07 -9.81 -8.16
C ARG A 307 10.04 -9.37 -9.28
N LYS A 308 9.81 -8.19 -9.86
CA LYS A 308 10.59 -7.67 -11.01
C LYS A 308 11.29 -6.33 -10.76
N GLY A 309 10.72 -5.45 -9.94
CA GLY A 309 11.29 -4.12 -9.66
C GLY A 309 11.32 -3.16 -10.85
N LYS A 310 10.67 -3.49 -11.99
CA LYS A 310 10.76 -2.74 -13.24
C LYS A 310 9.54 -1.85 -13.52
N VAL A 311 9.77 -0.78 -14.27
CA VAL A 311 8.75 0.05 -14.91
C VAL A 311 8.45 -0.51 -16.30
N GLY A 312 7.17 -0.57 -16.69
CA GLY A 312 6.73 -1.00 -18.01
C GLY A 312 6.62 -2.51 -18.21
N SER A 313 6.71 -3.31 -17.13
CA SER A 313 6.53 -4.78 -17.21
C SER A 313 5.14 -5.18 -17.67
N TRP A 314 4.14 -4.29 -17.55
CA TRP A 314 2.81 -4.51 -18.10
C TRP A 314 2.81 -4.83 -19.60
N LYS A 315 3.79 -4.35 -20.37
CA LYS A 315 3.91 -4.62 -21.82
C LYS A 315 4.17 -6.10 -22.13
N GLU A 316 4.74 -6.84 -21.18
CA GLU A 316 5.06 -8.26 -21.32
C GLU A 316 3.91 -9.16 -20.87
N GLU A 317 3.00 -8.65 -20.02
CA GLU A 317 2.03 -9.47 -19.29
C GLU A 317 0.57 -9.18 -19.68
N LEU A 318 0.27 -7.97 -20.15
CA LEU A 318 -1.07 -7.61 -20.63
C LEU A 318 -1.22 -7.91 -22.12
N SER A 319 -2.36 -8.50 -22.49
CA SER A 319 -2.75 -8.68 -23.89
C SER A 319 -3.04 -7.32 -24.55
N SER A 320 -3.01 -7.27 -25.88
CA SER A 320 -3.40 -6.05 -26.63
C SER A 320 -4.82 -5.59 -26.33
N GLU A 321 -5.73 -6.52 -25.99
CA GLU A 321 -7.10 -6.21 -25.60
C GLU A 321 -7.18 -5.57 -24.22
N MET A 322 -6.51 -6.17 -23.23
CA MET A 322 -6.39 -5.61 -21.88
C MET A 322 -5.77 -4.21 -21.90
N ILE A 323 -4.73 -4.01 -22.72
CA ILE A 323 -4.08 -2.70 -22.89
C ILE A 323 -5.06 -1.67 -23.42
N ARG A 324 -5.84 -1.99 -24.48
CA ARG A 324 -6.86 -1.09 -25.02
C ARG A 324 -7.93 -0.72 -24.00
N LYS A 325 -8.39 -1.70 -23.20
CA LYS A 325 -9.35 -1.48 -22.11
C LYS A 325 -8.80 -0.52 -21.05
N PHE A 326 -7.57 -0.77 -20.59
CA PHE A 326 -6.87 0.12 -19.65
C PHE A 326 -6.67 1.52 -20.24
N ASP A 327 -6.26 1.65 -21.50
CA ASP A 327 -6.04 2.95 -22.13
C ASP A 327 -7.33 3.77 -22.24
N ALA A 328 -8.45 3.12 -22.57
CA ALA A 328 -9.76 3.78 -22.57
C ALA A 328 -10.13 4.27 -21.16
N TRP A 329 -9.96 3.42 -20.14
CA TRP A 329 -10.24 3.78 -18.74
C TRP A 329 -9.31 4.88 -18.21
N VAL A 330 -8.00 4.81 -18.47
CA VAL A 330 -7.03 5.87 -18.12
C VAL A 330 -7.39 7.17 -18.81
N LYS A 331 -7.70 7.15 -20.11
CA LYS A 331 -8.08 8.35 -20.86
C LYS A 331 -9.32 9.01 -20.30
N ALA A 332 -10.30 8.22 -19.86
CA ALA A 332 -11.56 8.72 -19.30
C ALA A 332 -11.41 9.30 -17.88
N ASN A 333 -10.41 8.87 -17.12
CA ASN A 333 -10.26 9.20 -15.69
C ASN A 333 -8.92 9.87 -15.35
N LYS A 334 -8.17 10.33 -16.36
CA LYS A 334 -6.82 10.89 -16.16
C LYS A 334 -6.85 12.09 -15.22
N VAL A 335 -5.84 12.18 -14.38
CA VAL A 335 -5.58 13.37 -13.56
C VAL A 335 -4.72 14.34 -14.37
N GLU A 336 -5.20 15.56 -14.56
CA GLU A 336 -4.48 16.58 -15.33
C GLU A 336 -3.12 16.91 -14.70
N GLY A 337 -2.08 16.93 -15.54
CA GLY A 337 -0.70 17.17 -15.12
C GLY A 337 0.02 15.98 -14.47
N LEU A 338 -0.67 14.87 -14.18
CA LEU A 338 -0.05 13.66 -13.65
C LEU A 338 0.29 12.69 -14.78
N GLU A 339 1.58 12.59 -15.08
CA GLU A 339 2.14 11.65 -16.06
C GLU A 339 3.04 10.63 -15.37
N TYR A 340 3.02 9.38 -15.83
CA TYR A 340 3.79 8.26 -15.28
C TYR A 340 4.98 7.91 -16.15
#